data_AF-A0A4U7JDR2-F1
#
_entry.id   AF-A0A4U7JDR2-F1
#
_cell.length_a   1.000
_cell.length_b   1.000
_cell.length_c   1.000
_cell.angle_alpha   90.00
_cell.angle_beta   90.00
_cell.angle_gamma   90.00
#
_symmetry.space_group_name_H-M   'P 1'
#
loop_
_entity.id
_entity.type
_entity.pdbx_description
1 polymer ?
#
loop_
_entity_poly.entity_id
_entity_poly.type
_entity_poly.pdbx_seq_one_letter_code
_entity_poly.pdbx_strand_id
1 'polypeptide(L)'
;MKSLEFISQSVATRIINELKARGYGAISVNTSRRENNWDTEKICVTRNGNDICDINCNTNTISYNNKHDRAEVEMILDLIVNFQEQEENYLKAPDLNFNKLEKYKLLSEYNNVILGACKVSELKPAMRKVDSIQYVTWERDIF
;
A
#
# COMPACT_ATOMS: atom_id res chain seq x y z
N MET A 1 8.27 -14.14 13.52
CA MET A 1 7.70 -13.09 12.66
C MET A 1 8.87 -12.41 11.96
N LYS A 2 8.98 -12.52 10.63
CA LYS A 2 9.98 -11.71 9.90
C LYS A 2 9.44 -10.29 9.85
N SER A 3 10.20 -9.36 10.40
CA SER A 3 9.96 -7.93 10.34
C SER A 3 9.70 -7.51 8.89
N LEU A 4 8.60 -6.80 8.66
CA LEU A 4 8.43 -5.98 7.47
C LEU A 4 9.41 -4.80 7.60
N GLU A 5 10.69 -5.07 7.40
CA GLU A 5 11.78 -4.08 7.58
C GLU A 5 11.66 -2.93 6.59
N PHE A 6 10.92 -3.11 5.49
CA PHE A 6 10.69 -2.08 4.48
C PHE A 6 9.20 -1.97 4.09
N ILE A 7 8.80 -0.77 3.68
CA ILE A 7 7.54 -0.46 3.01
C ILE A 7 7.79 -0.54 1.50
N SER A 8 7.11 -1.47 0.82
CA SER A 8 7.25 -1.65 -0.64
C SER A 8 6.74 -0.43 -1.43
N GLN A 9 7.14 -0.29 -2.69
CA GLN A 9 6.64 0.81 -3.55
C GLN A 9 5.11 0.75 -3.76
N SER A 10 4.55 -0.46 -3.80
CA SER A 10 3.11 -0.71 -3.87
C SER A 10 2.41 -0.14 -2.63
N VAL A 11 2.88 -0.54 -1.44
CA VAL A 11 2.33 -0.05 -0.16
C VAL A 11 2.54 1.46 -0.01
N ALA A 12 3.72 1.99 -0.31
CA ALA A 12 4.02 3.42 -0.25
C ALA A 12 3.06 4.24 -1.14
N THR A 13 2.77 3.74 -2.35
CA THR A 13 1.83 4.42 -3.26
C THR A 13 0.41 4.40 -2.72
N ARG A 14 -0.03 3.29 -2.09
CA ARG A 14 -1.35 3.18 -1.46
C ARG A 14 -1.48 4.13 -0.27
N ILE A 15 -0.46 4.20 0.59
CA ILE A 15 -0.40 5.15 1.71
C ILE A 15 -0.59 6.58 1.19
N ILE A 16 0.19 6.99 0.18
CA ILE A 16 0.11 8.34 -0.38
C ILE A 16 -1.29 8.66 -0.93
N ASN A 17 -1.87 7.73 -1.69
CA ASN A 17 -3.19 7.95 -2.30
C ASN A 17 -4.29 8.06 -1.24
N GLU A 18 -4.28 7.19 -0.22
CA GLU A 18 -5.26 7.18 0.85
C GLU A 18 -5.16 8.44 1.72
N LEU A 19 -3.94 8.86 2.08
CA LEU A 19 -3.73 10.11 2.82
C LEU A 19 -4.24 11.32 2.05
N LYS A 20 -3.99 11.38 0.73
CA LYS A 20 -4.55 12.43 -0.13
C LYS A 20 -6.07 12.41 -0.17
N ALA A 21 -6.69 11.23 -0.27
CA ALA A 21 -8.15 11.09 -0.25
C ALA A 21 -8.76 11.58 1.07
N ARG A 22 -8.02 11.45 2.19
CA ARG A 22 -8.38 11.96 3.51
C ARG A 22 -8.05 13.45 3.74
N GLY A 23 -7.55 14.14 2.71
CA GLY A 23 -7.25 15.58 2.76
C GLY A 23 -5.86 15.92 3.32
N TYR A 24 -4.95 14.96 3.43
CA TYR A 24 -3.56 15.22 3.78
C TYR A 24 -2.74 15.56 2.53
N GLY A 25 -1.70 16.39 2.70
CA GLY A 25 -0.58 16.42 1.79
C GLY A 25 0.28 15.19 2.02
N ALA A 26 0.53 14.38 0.98
CA ALA A 26 1.45 13.25 1.06
C ALA A 26 2.32 13.22 -0.19
N ILE A 27 3.64 13.36 -0.01
CA ILE A 27 4.60 13.38 -1.11
C ILE A 27 5.66 12.29 -0.95
N SER A 28 5.97 11.63 -2.06
CA SER A 28 7.06 10.66 -2.18
C SER A 28 8.38 11.42 -2.35
N VAL A 29 9.38 11.06 -1.56
CA VAL A 29 10.72 11.64 -1.57
C VAL A 29 11.74 10.53 -1.81
N ASN A 30 12.65 10.76 -2.76
CA ASN A 30 13.85 9.95 -2.98
C ASN A 30 15.05 10.71 -2.41
N THR A 31 15.78 10.10 -1.48
CA THR A 31 16.92 10.72 -0.80
C THR A 31 18.27 10.26 -1.33
N SER A 32 18.33 9.15 -2.08
CA SER A 32 19.58 8.53 -2.52
C SER A 32 20.40 9.32 -3.55
N ARG A 33 19.80 10.32 -4.24
CA ARG A 33 20.41 11.07 -5.36
C ARG A 33 21.03 10.18 -6.46
N ARG A 34 20.68 8.89 -6.51
CA ARG A 34 21.18 7.94 -7.50
C ARG A 34 20.45 8.18 -8.82
N GLU A 35 21.20 8.26 -9.92
CA GLU A 35 20.62 8.27 -11.25
C GLU A 35 19.73 7.05 -11.44
N ASN A 36 18.53 7.25 -11.97
CA ASN A 36 17.52 6.22 -12.27
C ASN A 36 16.92 5.49 -11.05
N ASN A 37 17.18 5.92 -9.81
CA ASN A 37 16.40 5.47 -8.66
C ASN A 37 15.15 6.34 -8.50
N TRP A 38 13.98 5.77 -8.80
CA TRP A 38 12.67 6.44 -8.69
C TRP A 38 11.86 5.94 -7.49
N ASP A 39 12.48 5.16 -6.62
CA ASP A 39 11.81 4.56 -5.47
C ASP A 39 11.48 5.62 -4.41
N THR A 40 10.32 5.45 -3.79
CA THR A 40 9.97 6.16 -2.56
C THR A 40 10.81 5.63 -1.42
N GLU A 41 11.66 6.46 -0.88
CA GLU A 41 12.44 6.15 0.32
C GLU A 41 11.82 6.78 1.56
N LYS A 42 11.11 7.89 1.37
CA LYS A 42 10.42 8.61 2.43
C LYS A 42 9.09 9.18 1.94
N ILE A 43 8.10 9.24 2.82
CA ILE A 43 6.83 9.94 2.58
C ILE A 43 6.73 11.08 3.60
N CYS A 44 6.66 12.31 3.11
CA CYS A 44 6.39 13.48 3.96
C CYS A 44 4.88 13.73 3.99
N VAL A 45 4.31 13.80 5.19
CA VAL A 45 2.88 13.97 5.43
C VAL A 45 2.62 15.32 6.10
N THR A 46 1.74 16.10 5.49
CA THR A 46 1.32 17.43 5.97
C THR A 46 -0.19 17.54 6.05
N ARG A 47 -0.68 18.43 6.90
CA ARG A 47 -2.11 18.76 6.98
C ARG A 47 -2.27 20.25 7.25
N ASN A 48 -3.08 20.93 6.46
CA ASN A 48 -3.34 22.38 6.58
C ASN A 48 -2.05 23.22 6.64
N GLY A 49 -1.01 22.83 5.89
CA GLY A 49 0.28 23.52 5.86
C GLY A 49 1.25 23.18 6.99
N ASN A 50 0.87 22.31 7.94
CA ASN A 50 1.74 21.85 9.02
C ASN A 50 2.32 20.47 8.72
N ASP A 51 3.58 20.26 9.09
CA ASP A 51 4.23 18.97 9.04
C ASP A 51 3.69 18.06 10.15
N ILE A 52 3.13 16.91 9.77
CA ILE A 52 2.58 15.94 10.71
C ILE A 52 3.63 14.89 11.04
N CYS A 53 4.11 14.18 10.01
CA CYS A 53 5.09 13.14 10.17
C CYS A 53 5.84 12.84 8.88
N ASP A 54 6.93 12.11 9.05
CA ASP A 54 7.78 11.58 8.03
C ASP A 54 7.84 10.05 8.16
N ILE A 55 7.45 9.34 7.11
CA ILE A 55 7.50 7.87 7.07
C ILE A 55 8.74 7.47 6.29
N ASN A 56 9.66 6.74 6.91
CA ASN A 56 10.81 6.15 6.24
C ASN A 56 10.46 4.75 5.72
N CYS A 57 10.40 4.62 4.40
CA CYS A 57 10.02 3.37 3.76
C CYS A 57 11.12 2.31 3.84
N ASN A 58 12.39 2.68 4.04
CA ASN A 58 13.50 1.73 4.09
C ASN A 58 13.67 1.08 5.47
N THR A 59 13.27 1.80 6.52
CA THR A 59 13.37 1.33 7.91
C THR A 59 12.02 1.03 8.55
N ASN A 60 10.93 1.31 7.82
CA ASN A 60 9.56 1.22 8.33
C ASN A 60 9.36 2.00 9.65
N THR A 61 9.92 3.21 9.73
CA THR A 61 9.81 4.07 10.93
C THR A 61 9.07 5.36 10.62
N ILE A 62 8.40 5.90 11.63
CA ILE A 62 7.73 7.20 11.57
C ILE A 62 8.45 8.20 12.48
N SER A 63 8.73 9.39 11.97
CA SER A 63 9.29 10.52 12.72
C SER A 63 8.26 11.64 12.76
N TYR A 64 7.99 12.21 13.92
CA TYR A 64 7.02 13.28 14.08
C TYR A 64 7.42 14.20 15.25
N ASN A 65 6.95 15.44 15.23
CA ASN A 65 7.23 16.40 16.30
C ASN A 65 6.20 16.26 17.43
N ASN A 66 6.67 16.13 18.67
CA ASN A 66 5.88 15.93 19.91
C ASN A 66 4.86 17.04 20.27
N LYS A 67 4.72 18.09 19.45
CA LYS A 67 3.76 19.19 19.68
C LYS A 67 2.39 18.98 19.03
N HIS A 68 2.17 17.88 18.30
CA HIS A 68 0.95 17.63 17.53
C HIS A 68 0.26 16.30 17.88
N ASP A 69 -1.01 16.18 17.47
CA ASP A 69 -1.97 15.15 17.84
C ASP A 69 -1.45 13.72 17.60
N ARG A 70 -1.05 13.06 18.70
CA ARG A 70 -0.67 11.64 18.74
C ARG A 70 -1.68 10.73 18.03
N ALA A 71 -2.96 11.08 18.07
CA ALA A 71 -4.04 10.37 17.40
C ALA A 71 -3.92 10.37 15.86
N GLU A 72 -3.43 11.45 15.24
CA GLU A 72 -3.24 11.49 13.78
C GLU A 72 -2.11 10.55 13.36
N VAL A 73 -1.02 10.53 14.12
CA VAL A 73 0.12 9.63 13.88
C VAL A 73 -0.27 8.18 14.09
N GLU A 74 -1.07 7.87 15.13
CA GLU A 74 -1.60 6.53 15.37
C GLU A 74 -2.49 6.05 14.21
N MET A 75 -3.36 6.91 13.68
CA MET A 75 -4.17 6.58 12.49
C MET A 75 -3.31 6.28 11.25
N ILE A 76 -2.22 7.03 11.05
CA ILE A 76 -1.28 6.81 9.95
C ILE A 76 -0.54 5.47 10.14
N LEU A 77 -0.16 5.13 11.38
CA LEU A 77 0.46 3.85 11.70
C LEU A 77 -0.47 2.67 11.40
N ASP A 78 -1.72 2.74 11.84
CA ASP A 78 -2.73 1.71 11.57
C ASP A 78 -2.93 1.52 10.06
N LEU A 79 -2.90 2.62 9.30
CA LEU A 79 -2.99 2.57 7.84
C LEU A 79 -1.80 1.83 7.21
N ILE A 80 -0.58 2.10 7.67
CA ILE A 80 0.64 1.42 7.19
C ILE A 80 0.54 -0.08 7.45
N VAL A 81 0.22 -0.46 8.70
CA VAL A 81 0.11 -1.86 9.12
C VAL A 81 -0.93 -2.58 8.27
N ASN A 82 -2.14 -2.02 8.15
CA ASN A 82 -3.21 -2.62 7.36
C ASN A 82 -2.80 -2.85 5.89
N PHE A 83 -2.12 -1.90 5.24
CA PHE A 83 -1.68 -2.10 3.87
C PHE A 83 -0.53 -3.10 3.71
N GLN A 84 0.38 -3.19 4.68
CA GLN A 84 1.41 -4.22 4.68
C GLN A 84 0.83 -5.61 4.89
N GLU A 85 -0.09 -5.78 5.85
CA GLU A 85 -0.80 -7.04 6.08
C GLU A 85 -1.57 -7.49 4.84
N GLN A 86 -2.26 -6.56 4.17
CA GLN A 86 -2.95 -6.85 2.92
C GLN A 86 -2.02 -7.31 1.80
N GLU A 87 -0.83 -6.70 1.67
CA GLU A 87 0.18 -7.15 0.70
C GLU A 87 0.75 -8.52 1.06
N GLU A 88 1.01 -8.77 2.36
CA GLU A 88 1.48 -10.07 2.83
C GLU A 88 0.46 -11.18 2.58
N ASN A 89 -0.83 -10.91 2.87
CA ASN A 89 -1.94 -11.83 2.62
C ASN A 89 -2.05 -12.15 1.13
N TYR A 90 -1.94 -11.14 0.26
CA TYR A 90 -1.89 -11.35 -1.18
C TYR A 90 -0.70 -12.22 -1.59
N LEU A 91 0.51 -11.93 -1.12
CA LEU A 91 1.70 -12.69 -1.51
C LEU A 91 1.61 -14.17 -1.11
N LYS A 92 1.04 -14.46 0.06
CA LYS A 92 0.84 -15.81 0.58
C LYS A 92 -0.35 -16.57 -0.01
N ALA A 93 -1.32 -15.86 -0.59
CA ALA A 93 -2.52 -16.49 -1.13
C ALA A 93 -2.20 -17.41 -2.31
N PRO A 94 -2.89 -18.56 -2.43
CA PRO A 94 -2.75 -19.45 -3.58
C PRO A 94 -3.32 -18.83 -4.84
N ASP A 95 -2.83 -19.26 -6.00
CA ASP A 95 -3.37 -18.82 -7.29
C ASP A 95 -4.79 -19.36 -7.50
N LEU A 96 -5.65 -18.52 -8.07
CA LEU A 96 -7.04 -18.83 -8.37
C LEU A 96 -7.14 -19.53 -9.72
N ASN A 97 -7.11 -20.86 -9.71
CA ASN A 97 -7.25 -21.68 -10.92
C ASN A 97 -8.73 -21.88 -11.30
N PHE A 98 -9.43 -20.80 -11.64
CA PHE A 98 -10.84 -20.82 -12.03
C PHE A 98 -11.07 -20.04 -13.33
N ASN A 99 -11.78 -20.62 -14.31
CA ASN A 99 -12.28 -19.96 -15.53
C ASN A 99 -11.31 -18.94 -16.19
N LYS A 100 -10.02 -19.30 -16.39
CA LYS A 100 -8.98 -18.46 -17.01
C LYS A 100 -8.55 -17.23 -16.17
N LEU A 101 -8.84 -17.21 -14.87
CA LEU A 101 -8.42 -16.18 -13.91
C LEU A 101 -7.02 -16.45 -13.30
N GLU A 102 -6.10 -17.04 -14.05
CA GLU A 102 -4.75 -17.45 -13.60
C GLU A 102 -3.89 -16.30 -13.02
N LYS A 103 -4.30 -15.04 -13.21
CA LYS A 103 -3.64 -13.85 -12.67
C LYS A 103 -4.16 -13.41 -11.29
N TYR A 104 -5.20 -14.05 -10.79
CA TYR A 104 -5.81 -13.75 -9.50
C TYR A 104 -5.35 -14.73 -8.43
N LYS A 105 -5.33 -14.27 -7.19
CA LYS A 105 -5.07 -15.05 -5.98
C LYS A 105 -6.34 -15.16 -5.14
N LEU A 106 -6.56 -16.33 -4.57
CA LEU A 106 -7.72 -16.63 -3.71
C LEU A 106 -7.45 -16.15 -2.29
N LEU A 107 -8.15 -15.10 -1.84
CA LEU A 107 -7.99 -14.57 -0.48
C LEU A 107 -8.96 -15.23 0.51
N SER A 108 -10.20 -15.46 0.09
CA SER A 108 -11.22 -16.11 0.91
C SER A 108 -12.31 -16.70 0.03
N GLU A 109 -13.00 -17.73 0.52
CA GLU A 109 -14.17 -18.31 -0.11
C GLU A 109 -15.21 -18.64 0.97
N TYR A 110 -16.45 -18.16 0.78
CA TYR A 110 -17.56 -18.44 1.69
C TYR A 110 -18.90 -18.38 0.95
N ASN A 111 -19.79 -19.35 1.20
CA ASN A 111 -21.11 -19.44 0.56
C ASN A 111 -21.07 -19.26 -0.97
N ASN A 112 -20.16 -19.95 -1.66
CA ASN A 112 -19.94 -19.83 -3.10
C ASN A 112 -19.47 -18.44 -3.57
N VAL A 113 -19.17 -17.50 -2.68
CA VAL A 113 -18.56 -16.21 -3.02
C VAL A 113 -17.05 -16.30 -2.81
N ILE A 114 -16.31 -16.01 -3.87
CA ILE A 114 -14.85 -15.92 -3.88
C ILE A 114 -14.44 -14.46 -3.72
N LEU A 115 -13.58 -14.17 -2.74
CA LEU A 115 -12.79 -12.94 -2.70
C LEU A 115 -11.43 -13.23 -3.34
N GLY A 116 -11.22 -12.66 -4.52
CA GLY A 116 -9.95 -12.71 -5.24
C GLY A 116 -9.20 -11.39 -5.17
N ALA A 117 -7.91 -11.43 -5.43
CA ALA A 117 -7.12 -10.24 -5.69
C ALA A 117 -6.09 -10.46 -6.80
N CYS A 118 -5.77 -9.42 -7.56
CA CYS A 118 -4.70 -9.46 -8.55
C CYS A 118 -3.78 -8.24 -8.42
N LYS A 119 -2.52 -8.41 -8.81
CA LYS A 119 -1.58 -7.31 -8.93
C LYS A 119 -1.75 -6.64 -10.29
N VAL A 120 -2.06 -5.34 -10.28
CA VAL A 120 -2.16 -4.52 -11.48
C VAL A 120 -1.01 -3.53 -11.48
N SER A 121 -0.21 -3.55 -12.53
CA SER A 121 0.85 -2.59 -12.78
C SER A 121 0.37 -1.54 -13.78
N GLU A 122 0.31 -0.28 -13.36
CA GLU A 122 -0.03 0.84 -14.23
C GLU A 122 1.16 1.77 -14.40
N LEU A 123 1.28 2.41 -15.57
CA LEU A 123 2.26 3.48 -15.82
C LEU A 123 1.56 4.82 -15.65
N LYS A 124 1.95 5.60 -14.64
CA LYS A 124 1.48 6.99 -14.52
C LYS A 124 2.14 7.87 -15.58
N PRO A 125 1.54 9.01 -15.98
CA PRO A 125 2.08 9.94 -16.98
C PRO A 125 3.53 10.39 -16.74
N ALA A 126 4.01 10.34 -15.48
CA ALA A 126 5.40 10.59 -15.10
C ALA A 126 6.34 9.37 -15.32
N MET A 127 5.95 8.38 -16.14
CA MET A 127 6.65 7.10 -16.36
C MET A 127 6.95 6.30 -15.09
N ARG A 128 6.23 6.59 -14.01
CA ARG A 128 6.36 5.87 -12.75
C ARG A 128 5.44 4.66 -12.76
N LYS A 129 6.02 3.46 -12.70
CA LYS A 129 5.28 2.21 -12.52
C LYS A 129 4.66 2.20 -11.13
N VAL A 130 3.35 2.02 -11.07
CA VAL A 130 2.57 1.88 -9.85
C VAL A 130 2.00 0.48 -9.83
N ASP A 131 2.43 -0.29 -8.85
CA ASP A 131 1.85 -1.58 -8.55
C ASP A 131 0.72 -1.38 -7.53
N SER A 132 -0.44 -1.96 -7.81
CA SER A 132 -1.59 -1.96 -6.91
C SER A 132 -2.17 -3.36 -6.79
N ILE A 133 -2.84 -3.64 -5.67
CA ILE A 133 -3.62 -4.86 -5.48
C ILE A 133 -5.09 -4.47 -5.67
N GLN A 134 -5.75 -5.08 -6.65
CA GLN A 134 -7.17 -4.91 -6.88
C GLN A 134 -7.91 -6.12 -6.30
N TYR A 135 -8.99 -5.84 -5.57
CA TYR A 135 -9.85 -6.85 -4.95
C TYR A 135 -11.13 -6.99 -5.76
N VAL A 136 -11.56 -8.23 -5.93
CA VAL A 136 -12.73 -8.59 -6.74
C VAL A 136 -13.49 -9.70 -6.05
N THR A 137 -14.81 -9.65 -6.18
CA THR A 137 -15.69 -10.70 -5.69
C THR A 137 -16.42 -11.35 -6.85
N TRP A 138 -16.61 -12.66 -6.76
CA TRP A 138 -17.32 -13.46 -7.78
C TRP A 138 -18.16 -14.51 -7.07
N GLU A 139 -19.35 -14.78 -7.58
CA GLU A 139 -20.07 -16.00 -7.22
C GLU A 139 -19.54 -17.15 -8.09
N ARG A 140 -19.32 -18.33 -7.49
CA ARG A 140 -19.12 -19.54 -8.27
C ARG A 140 -20.43 -19.86 -8.97
N ASP A 141 -20.38 -19.92 -10.30
CA ASP A 141 -21.46 -20.53 -11.07
C ASP A 141 -21.67 -21.96 -10.54
N ILE A 142 -22.85 -22.18 -9.95
CA ILE A 142 -23.29 -23.49 -9.49
C ILE A 142 -23.74 -24.24 -10.74
N PHE A 143 -22.84 -24.97 -11.37
CA PHE A 143 -23.20 -25.98 -12.38
C PHE A 143 -23.49 -27.31 -11.70
#